data_AF-A0AB35WXP5-F1
#
_entry.id   AF-A0AB35WXP5-F1
#
_cell.length_a   1.000
_cell.length_b   1.000
_cell.length_c   1.000
_cell.angle_alpha   90.00
_cell.angle_beta   90.00
_cell.angle_gamma   90.00
#
_symmetry.space_group_name_H-M   'P 1'
#
loop_
_entity.id
_entity.type
_entity.pdbx_description
1 polymer ?
#
loop_
_entity_poly.entity_id
_entity_poly.type
_entity_poly.pdbx_seq_one_letter_code
_entity_poly.pdbx_strand_id
1 'polypeptide(L)' 'MKQLSQMLDAPQYAKQFMELARKTGQCRDLRIRAKCVITDAKGKPVINQKTKMPKVGWIDYPQEVTPKVA' A
#
# COMPACT_ATOMS: atom_id res chain seq x y z
N MET A 1 6.80 -0.27 14.71
CA MET A 1 6.32 -1.23 13.68
C MET A 1 7.44 -2.22 13.43
N LYS A 2 7.24 -3.52 13.66
CA LYS A 2 8.31 -4.53 13.55
C LYS A 2 8.16 -5.22 12.21
N GLN A 3 9.04 -4.90 11.26
CA GLN A 3 9.07 -5.52 9.93
C GLN A 3 9.67 -6.93 10.07
N LEU A 4 9.00 -7.94 9.50
CA LEU A 4 9.44 -9.34 9.61
C LEU A 4 10.71 -9.61 8.79
N SER A 5 10.76 -9.09 7.56
CA SER A 5 11.90 -9.20 6.63
C SER A 5 11.68 -8.24 5.45
N GLN A 6 12.75 -7.87 4.73
CA GLN A 6 12.65 -7.10 3.49
C GLN A 6 12.01 -7.93 2.35
N MET A 7 12.25 -9.24 2.32
CA MET A 7 11.67 -10.11 1.28
C MET A 7 10.15 -10.26 1.43
N LEU A 8 9.63 -10.16 2.65
CA LEU A 8 8.21 -10.27 2.96
C LEU A 8 7.45 -8.94 2.80
N ASP A 9 8.14 -7.88 2.38
CA ASP A 9 7.55 -6.55 2.11
C ASP A 9 7.02 -6.42 0.67
N ALA A 10 7.01 -7.52 -0.08
CA ALA A 10 6.47 -7.55 -1.44
C ALA A 10 4.92 -7.63 -1.43
N PRO A 11 4.24 -7.01 -2.41
CA PRO A 11 2.79 -6.91 -2.44
C PRO A 11 2.08 -8.28 -2.48
N GLN A 12 2.70 -9.29 -3.09
CA GLN A 12 2.17 -10.66 -3.12
C GLN A 12 2.05 -11.27 -1.70
N TYR A 13 3.04 -11.06 -0.84
CA TYR A 13 3.02 -11.60 0.53
C TYR A 13 2.01 -10.85 1.40
N ALA A 14 1.92 -9.53 1.24
CA ALA A 14 0.90 -8.72 1.91
C ALA A 14 -0.53 -9.18 1.54
N LYS A 15 -0.77 -9.54 0.27
CA LYS A 15 -2.04 -10.10 -0.19
C LYS A 15 -2.34 -11.45 0.46
N GLN A 16 -1.38 -12.37 0.48
CA GLN A 16 -1.55 -13.69 1.11
C GLN A 16 -1.87 -13.56 2.61
N PHE A 17 -1.18 -12.66 3.31
CA PHE A 17 -1.46 -12.39 4.72
C PHE A 17 -2.87 -11.84 4.93
N MET A 18 -3.31 -10.89 4.08
CA MET A 18 -4.66 -10.36 4.15
C MET A 18 -5.73 -11.42 3.91
N GLU A 19 -5.49 -12.37 3.00
CA GLU A 19 -6.40 -13.50 2.76
C GLU A 19 -6.48 -14.44 3.97
N LEU A 20 -5.35 -14.73 4.60
CA LEU A 20 -5.32 -15.54 5.83
C LEU A 20 -6.07 -14.82 6.96
N ALA A 21 -5.77 -13.54 7.19
CA ALA A 21 -6.39 -12.74 8.24
C ALA A 21 -7.92 -12.65 8.10
N ARG A 22 -8.44 -12.56 6.87
CA ARG A 22 -9.88 -12.62 6.58
C ARG A 22 -10.52 -13.96 6.95
N LYS A 23 -9.78 -15.06 6.81
CA LYS A 23 -10.28 -16.41 7.14
C LYS A 23 -10.24 -16.68 8.64
N THR A 24 -9.25 -16.12 9.35
CA THR A 24 -9.01 -16.43 10.76
C THR A 24 -9.76 -15.53 11.74
N GLY A 25 -10.25 -14.37 11.31
CA GLY A 25 -10.93 -13.44 12.21
C GLY A 25 -11.76 -12.36 11.51
N GLN A 26 -12.46 -11.56 12.31
CA GLN A 26 -13.29 -10.46 11.80
C GLN A 26 -12.41 -9.26 11.44
N CYS A 27 -12.09 -9.11 10.15
CA CYS A 27 -11.42 -7.93 9.62
C CYS A 27 -12.35 -7.24 8.61
N ARG A 28 -12.73 -5.98 8.87
CA ARG A 28 -13.68 -5.24 8.02
C ARG A 28 -13.01 -4.63 6.79
N ASP A 29 -11.89 -3.93 6.98
CA ASP A 29 -11.25 -3.09 5.96
C ASP A 29 -9.73 -3.26 5.92
N LEU A 30 -9.25 -4.44 5.51
CA LEU A 30 -7.82 -4.65 5.28
C LEU A 30 -7.40 -3.99 3.96
N ARG A 31 -6.33 -3.19 3.99
CA ARG A 31 -5.77 -2.49 2.82
C ARG A 31 -4.25 -2.68 2.79
N ILE A 32 -3.71 -2.91 1.59
CA ILE A 32 -2.27 -2.89 1.36
C ILE A 32 -1.86 -1.44 1.15
N ARG A 33 -0.78 -1.00 1.80
CA ARG A 33 -0.20 0.34 1.62
C ARG A 33 1.26 0.21 1.26
N ALA A 34 1.72 1.07 0.35
CA ALA A 34 3.10 1.14 -0.08
C ALA A 34 3.69 2.52 0.25
N LYS A 35 4.99 2.55 0.55
CA LYS A 35 5.71 3.79 0.82
C LYS A 35 6.18 4.40 -0.50
N CYS A 36 5.49 5.44 -0.95
CA CYS A 36 5.70 6.05 -2.25
C CYS A 36 5.81 7.58 -2.13
N VAL A 37 6.22 8.23 -3.22
CA VAL A 37 6.09 9.68 -3.35
C VAL A 37 4.61 10.04 -3.35
N ILE A 38 4.19 10.90 -2.42
CA ILE A 38 2.83 11.42 -2.36
C ILE A 38 2.65 12.34 -3.56
N THR A 39 1.65 12.03 -4.38
CA THR A 39 1.24 12.87 -5.50
C THR A 39 -0.03 13.63 -5.13
N ASP A 40 -0.16 14.84 -5.66
CA ASP A 40 -1.38 15.64 -5.60
C ASP A 40 -2.43 15.07 -6.55
N ALA A 41 -3.67 15.57 -6.51
CA ALA A 41 -4.79 15.15 -7.38
C ALA A 41 -4.48 15.26 -8.88
N LYS A 42 -3.48 16.07 -9.26
CA LYS A 42 -3.00 16.25 -10.64
C LYS A 42 -1.80 15.34 -10.99
N GLY A 43 -1.44 14.38 -10.13
CA GLY A 43 -0.32 13.46 -10.32
C GLY A 43 1.07 14.06 -10.08
N LYS A 44 1.16 15.32 -9.64
CA LYS A 44 2.44 16.01 -9.38
C LYS A 44 2.97 15.63 -8.00
N PRO A 45 4.27 15.34 -7.82
CA PRO A 45 4.87 15.10 -6.52
C PRO A 45 4.64 16.27 -5.56
N VAL A 46 4.16 15.99 -4.35
CA VAL A 46 4.07 17.00 -3.29
C VAL A 46 5.48 17.27 -2.77
N ILE A 47 6.00 18.47 -3.00
CA ILE A 47 7.36 18.85 -2.58
C ILE A 47 7.33 19.41 -1.15
N ASN A 48 8.24 18.96 -0.30
CA ASN A 48 8.45 19.58 1.00
C ASN A 48 9.20 20.91 0.83
N GLN A 49 8.58 22.02 1.24
CA GLN A 49 9.15 23.36 1.08
C GLN A 49 10.52 23.53 1.77
N LYS A 50 10.74 22.84 2.90
CA LYS A 50 11.98 22.93 3.69
C LYS A 50 13.14 22.15 3.06
N THR A 51 12.87 20.95 2.55
CA THR A 51 13.92 20.04 2.04
C THR A 51 14.02 20.05 0.52
N LYS A 52 13.08 20.68 -0.19
CA LYS A 52 12.94 20.69 -1.65
C LYS A 52 12.81 19.29 -2.28
N MET A 53 12.63 18.25 -1.47
CA MET A 53 12.50 16.88 -1.93
C MET A 53 11.02 16.47 -2.03
N PRO A 54 10.68 15.50 -2.90
CA PRO A 54 9.37 14.88 -2.92
C PRO A 54 9.02 14.26 -1.56
N LYS A 55 7.80 14.51 -1.09
CA LYS A 55 7.30 13.98 0.17
C LYS A 55 6.99 12.50 -0.01
N VAL A 56 7.65 11.65 0.75
CA VAL A 56 7.40 10.21 0.78
C VAL A 56 6.41 9.90 1.90
N GLY A 57 5.40 9.09 1.62
CA GLY A 57 4.41 8.64 2.60
C GLY A 57 3.73 7.33 2.20
N TRP A 58 2.81 6.88 3.05
CA TRP A 58 2.04 5.67 2.79
C TRP A 58 0.83 6.00 1.93
N ILE A 59 0.75 5.35 0.76
CA ILE A 59 -0.40 5.41 -0.14
C ILE A 59 -1.04 4.02 -0.26
N ASP A 60 -2.33 3.98 -0.55
CA ASP A 60 -3.01 2.72 -0.83
C ASP A 60 -2.41 2.09 -2.08
N TYR A 61 -2.01 0.81 -1.97
CA TYR A 61 -1.49 0.05 -3.10
C TYR A 61 -2.67 -0.36 -3.99
N PRO A 62 -2.63 -0.08 -5.30
CA PRO A 62 -3.71 -0.46 -6.20
C PRO A 62 -3.86 -1.98 -6.19
N GLN A 63 -5.01 -2.46 -5.69
CA GLN A 63 -5.39 -3.85 -5.87
C GLN A 63 -5.74 -3.97 -7.36
N GLU A 64 -4.99 -4.76 -8.13
CA GLU A 64 -5.41 -5.10 -9.49
C GLU A 64 -6.85 -5.60 -9.39
N VAL A 65 -7.77 -4.83 -9.99
CA VAL A 65 -9.17 -5.18 -10.09
C VAL A 65 -9.17 -6.44 -10.94
N THR A 66 -9.37 -7.61 -10.32
CA THR A 66 -9.68 -8.82 -11.08
C THR A 66 -10.82 -8.46 -12.02
N PRO A 67 -10.65 -8.57 -13.35
CA PRO A 67 -11.75 -8.31 -14.26
C PRO A 67 -12.88 -9.25 -13.84
N LYS A 68 -14.03 -8.68 -13.45
CA LYS A 68 -15.27 -9.45 -13.33
C LYS A 68 -15.55 -9.95 -14.74
N VAL A 69 -15.18 -11.20 -15.00
CA VAL A 69 -15.64 -11.94 -16.17
C VAL A 69 -17.16 -12.01 -16.04
N ALA A 70 -17.85 -11.31 -16.93
CA ALA A 70 -19.28 -11.44 -17.16
C ALA A 70 -19.50 -12.51 -18.24
#